data_AF-A0A380FCK4-F1
#
_entry.id   AF-A0A380FCK4-F1
#
_cell.length_a   1.000
_cell.length_b   1.000
_cell.length_c   1.000
_cell.angle_alpha   90.00
_cell.angle_beta   90.00
_cell.angle_gamma   90.00
#
_symmetry.space_group_name_H-M   'P 1'
#
loop_
_entity.id
_entity.type
_entity.pdbx_description
1 polymer ?
#
loop_
_entity_poly.entity_id
_entity_poly.type
_entity_poly.pdbx_seq_one_letter_code
_entity_poly.pdbx_strand_id
1 'polypeptide(L)' 'MTTKEEVIKALYPEDILSVAKDLTEGEVKLLKQLNDMLEEKYRDSVNEHWLNATEPEATLKN' A
#
# COMPACT_ATOMS: atom_id res chain seq x y z
N MET A 1 -19.32 -3.65 6.70
CA MET A 1 -17.96 -3.29 7.13
C MET A 1 -17.04 -4.38 6.63
N THR A 2 -15.95 -4.03 5.95
CA THR A 2 -14.89 -4.98 5.61
C THR A 2 -14.15 -5.35 6.90
N THR A 3 -13.93 -6.64 7.12
CA THR A 3 -13.24 -7.18 8.30
C THR A 3 -11.73 -6.98 8.23
N LYS A 4 -11.05 -7.04 9.38
CA LYS A 4 -9.59 -6.96 9.46
C LYS A 4 -8.93 -8.03 8.58
N GLU A 5 -9.44 -9.27 8.63
CA GLU A 5 -8.89 -10.37 7.83
C GLU A 5 -9.07 -10.18 6.33
N GLU A 6 -10.20 -9.61 5.89
CA GLU A 6 -10.44 -9.30 4.48
C GLU A 6 -9.48 -8.22 3.96
N VAL A 7 -9.20 -7.19 4.76
CA VAL A 7 -8.22 -6.16 4.39
C VAL A 7 -6.81 -6.73 4.32
N ILE A 8 -6.42 -7.56 5.30
CA ILE A 8 -5.11 -8.23 5.28
C ILE A 8 -4.95 -9.11 4.03
N LYS A 9 -5.96 -9.92 3.69
CA LYS A 9 -5.92 -10.77 2.49
C LYS A 9 -5.84 -9.98 1.19
N ALA A 10 -6.45 -8.80 1.14
CA ALA A 10 -6.38 -7.93 -0.02
C ALA A 10 -5.00 -7.25 -0.16
N LEU A 11 -4.40 -6.82 0.95
CA LEU A 11 -3.09 -6.15 0.96
C LEU A 11 -1.92 -7.13 0.78
N TYR A 12 -2.00 -8.32 1.39
CA TYR A 12 -0.93 -9.31 1.44
C TYR A 12 -1.46 -10.71 1.10
N PRO A 13 -1.93 -10.95 -0.14
CA PRO A 13 -2.42 -12.26 -0.56
C PRO A 13 -1.35 -13.37 -0.46
N GLU A 14 -0.07 -12.98 -0.48
CA GLU A 14 1.09 -13.86 -0.31
C GLU A 14 1.43 -14.22 1.14
N ASP A 15 0.72 -13.68 2.15
CA ASP A 15 0.95 -13.99 3.57
C ASP A 15 0.40 -15.38 3.97
N ILE A 16 0.97 -16.43 3.37
CA ILE A 16 0.60 -17.84 3.59
C ILE A 16 0.82 -18.25 5.05
N LEU A 17 1.84 -17.68 5.71
CA LEU A 17 2.20 -17.99 7.09
C LEU A 17 1.41 -17.18 8.12
N SER A 18 0.49 -16.31 7.67
CA SER A 18 -0.35 -15.47 8.54
C SER A 18 0.47 -14.60 9.49
N VAL A 19 1.58 -14.03 9.02
CA VAL A 19 2.43 -13.12 9.78
C VAL A 19 1.66 -11.85 10.16
N ALA A 20 0.78 -11.37 9.28
CA ALA A 20 0.00 -10.15 9.49
C ALA A 20 -1.17 -10.31 10.48
N LYS A 21 -1.45 -11.52 10.99
CA LYS A 21 -2.63 -11.79 11.85
C LYS A 21 -2.63 -10.98 13.16
N ASP A 22 -1.43 -10.70 13.68
CA ASP A 22 -1.21 -10.05 14.97
C ASP A 22 -1.25 -8.51 14.86
N LEU A 23 -1.39 -7.98 13.64
CA LEU A 23 -1.64 -6.55 13.44
C LEU A 23 -2.97 -6.15 14.09
N THR A 24 -2.94 -5.00 14.75
CA THR A 24 -4.13 -4.34 15.29
C THR A 24 -5.00 -3.77 14.17
N GLU A 25 -6.27 -3.50 14.46
CA GLU A 25 -7.17 -2.85 13.49
C GLU A 25 -6.63 -1.49 13.02
N GLY A 26 -5.99 -0.74 13.93
CA GLY A 26 -5.39 0.56 13.61
C GLY A 26 -4.22 0.46 12.63
N GLU A 27 -3.35 -0.54 12.83
CA GLU A 27 -2.22 -0.79 11.92
C GLU A 27 -2.71 -1.24 10.55
N VAL A 28 -3.68 -2.15 10.48
CA VAL A 28 -4.26 -2.59 9.21
C VAL A 28 -4.93 -1.42 8.47
N LYS A 29 -5.62 -0.54 9.20
CA LYS A 29 -6.21 0.68 8.62
C LYS A 29 -5.15 1.62 8.05
N LEU A 30 -4.07 1.84 8.78
CA LEU A 30 -2.95 2.68 8.31
C LEU A 30 -2.33 2.10 7.02
N LEU A 31 -2.08 0.78 6.99
CA LEU A 31 -1.52 0.11 5.81
C LEU A 31 -2.44 0.23 4.61
N LYS A 32 -3.76 0.09 4.79
CA LYS A 32 -4.74 0.30 3.72
C LYS A 32 -4.69 1.73 3.18
N GLN A 33 -4.66 2.73 4.05
CA GLN A 33 -4.58 4.14 3.65
C GLN A 33 -3.28 4.45 2.91
N LEU A 34 -2.16 3.88 3.35
CA LEU A 34 -0.88 4.03 2.68
C LEU A 34 -0.91 3.40 1.29
N ASN A 35 -1.40 2.17 1.18
CA ASN A 35 -1.54 1.47 -0.10
C ASN A 35 -2.39 2.27 -1.08
N ASP A 36 -3.56 2.74 -0.64
CA ASP A 36 -4.46 3.52 -1.49
C ASP A 36 -3.83 4.81 -1.98
N MET A 37 -3.12 5.53 -1.10
CA MET A 37 -2.38 6.73 -1.49
C MET A 37 -1.27 6.42 -2.50
N LEU A 38 -0.55 5.30 -2.34
CA LEU A 38 0.52 4.92 -3.27
C LEU A 38 -0.04 4.54 -4.64
N GLU A 39 -1.10 3.73 -4.67
CA GLU A 39 -1.79 3.35 -5.89
C GLU A 39 -2.37 4.58 -6.62
N GLU A 40 -3.04 5.48 -5.90
CA GLU A 40 -3.60 6.70 -6.48
C GLU A 40 -2.53 7.64 -7.04
N LYS A 41 -1.43 7.85 -6.30
CA LYS A 41 -0.44 8.87 -6.67
C LYS A 41 0.64 8.39 -7.63
N TYR A 42 0.99 7.12 -7.59
CA TYR A 42 2.20 6.63 -8.25
C TYR A 42 1.96 5.47 -9.21
N ARG A 43 0.80 4.80 -9.20
CA ARG A 43 0.63 3.57 -10.00
C ARG A 43 0.85 3.79 -11.50
N ASP A 44 0.36 4.90 -12.02
CA ASP A 44 0.43 5.21 -13.45
C ASP A 44 1.84 5.54 -13.94
N SER A 45 2.70 6.09 -13.07
CA SER A 45 4.02 6.62 -13.44
C SER A 45 5.20 5.84 -12.86
N VAL A 46 5.00 4.98 -11.87
CA VAL A 46 6.08 4.29 -11.14
C VAL A 46 7.01 3.51 -12.07
N ASN A 47 6.46 2.85 -13.09
CA ASN A 47 7.25 2.08 -14.05
C ASN A 47 8.11 2.98 -14.94
N GLU A 48 7.58 4.13 -15.37
CA GLU A 48 8.33 5.10 -16.17
C GLU A 48 9.49 5.69 -15.37
N HIS A 49 9.23 6.09 -14.13
CA HIS A 49 10.24 6.62 -13.21
C HIS A 49 11.33 5.59 -12.90
N TRP A 50 10.95 4.33 -12.70
CA TRP A 50 11.91 3.24 -12.51
C TRP A 50 12.82 3.04 -13.72
N LEU A 51 12.26 3.01 -14.94
CA LEU A 51 13.01 2.81 -16.17
C LEU A 51 13.96 3.98 -16.46
N ASN A 52 13.52 5.20 -16.18
CA ASN A 52 14.26 6.41 -16.49
C ASN A 52 15.22 6.85 -15.36
N ALA A 53 15.26 6.11 -14.24
CA ALA A 53 15.99 6.49 -13.03
C ALA A 53 15.66 7.92 -12.57
N THR A 54 14.37 8.30 -12.65
CA THR A 54 13.87 9.60 -12.23
C THR A 54 13.01 9.47 -10.98
N GLU A 55 12.96 10.51 -10.16
CA GLU A 55 12.07 10.54 -9.00
C GLU A 55 10.65 10.89 -9.48
N PRO A 56 9.61 10.17 -9.00
CA PRO A 56 8.24 10.62 -9.16
C PRO A 56 8.07 12.00 -8.53
N GLU A 57 7.46 12.95 -9.25
CA GLU A 57 7.15 14.27 -8.68
C GLU A 57 6.15 14.08 -7.53
N ALA A 58 6.67 13.95 -6.31
CA ALA A 58 5.84 13.91 -5.13
C ALA A 58 5.28 15.32 -4.89
N THR A 59 3.98 15.39 -4.58
CA THR A 59 3.25 16.58 -4.10
C THR A 59 3.81 17.20 -2.80
N LEU A 60 5.03 16.88 -2.39
CA LEU A 60 5.77 17.55 -1.31
C LEU A 60 6.51 18.78 -1.87
N LYS A 61 5.79 19.65 -2.57
CA LYS A 61 6.25 21.04 -2.74
C LYS A 61 5.76 21.79 -1.50
N ASN A 62 6.72 22.22 -0.69
CA ASN A 62 6.54 23.04 0.52
C ASN A 62 5.76 24.32 0.23
#